data_AF-Q9XH23-F1
#
_entry.id   AF-Q9XH23-F1
#
_cell.length_a   1.000
_cell.length_b   1.000
_cell.length_c   1.000
_cell.angle_alpha   90.00
_cell.angle_beta   90.00
_cell.angle_gamma   90.00
#
_symmetry.space_group_name_H-M   'P 1'
#
loop_
_entity.id
_entity.type
_entity.pdbx_description
1 polymer ?
#
loop_
_entity_poly.entity_id
_entity_poly.type
_entity_poly.pdbx_seq_one_letter_code
_entity_poly.pdbx_strand_id
1 'polypeptide(L)'
;MMVQRSLVLADSSVDEKSVSEGNEELDRMETRMRMVYGENRRRDKGVPIECGCSAAVVVATSRDPITSGKLYFSCPYEISDGPGRDCGFKRWCAVPLCDEFDKIKEEKNEMKQDLVAAKKHVEGQAEKIFLMEKKFETLEKKYESMNKYS
;
A
#
# COMPACT_ATOMS: atom_id res chain seq x y z
N MET A 1 -33.60 2.15 50.52
CA MET A 1 -32.87 0.87 50.64
C MET A 1 -32.00 0.70 49.41
N MET A 2 -30.69 0.48 49.60
CA MET A 2 -29.71 0.37 48.52
C MET A 2 -29.81 -1.01 47.84
N VAL A 3 -29.85 -1.05 46.51
CA VAL A 3 -29.53 -2.25 45.72
C VAL A 3 -28.67 -1.82 44.53
N GLN A 4 -27.58 -2.56 44.35
CA GLN A 4 -26.34 -2.25 43.65
C GLN A 4 -26.50 -1.85 42.17
N ARG A 5 -25.82 -0.77 41.79
CA ARG A 5 -25.40 -0.52 40.40
C ARG A 5 -24.27 -1.49 40.05
N SER A 6 -24.64 -2.64 39.46
CA SER A 6 -23.70 -3.49 38.74
C SER A 6 -23.40 -2.83 37.40
N LEU A 7 -22.25 -2.15 37.34
CA LEU A 7 -21.61 -1.75 36.09
C LEU A 7 -21.28 -3.03 35.33
N VAL A 8 -22.06 -3.33 34.29
CA VAL A 8 -21.62 -4.27 33.26
C VAL A 8 -20.50 -3.57 32.50
N LEU A 9 -19.28 -3.74 33.02
CA LEU A 9 -18.04 -3.64 32.28
C LEU A 9 -18.13 -4.67 31.15
N ALA A 10 -18.70 -4.26 30.02
CA ALA A 10 -18.37 -4.89 28.76
C ALA A 10 -16.94 -4.45 28.47
N ASP A 11 -15.99 -5.33 28.78
CA ASP A 11 -14.58 -5.20 28.42
C ASP A 11 -14.47 -5.03 26.89
N SER A 12 -14.57 -3.79 26.42
CA SER A 12 -13.97 -3.37 25.16
C SER A 12 -12.50 -3.03 25.43
N SER A 13 -11.76 -4.00 25.96
CA SER A 13 -10.30 -3.93 25.91
C SER A 13 -9.92 -4.18 24.45
N VAL A 14 -9.95 -3.10 23.67
CA VAL A 14 -8.99 -3.00 22.57
C VAL A 14 -7.65 -3.04 23.30
N ASP A 15 -7.05 -4.22 23.36
CA ASP A 15 -5.84 -4.50 24.13
C ASP A 15 -4.81 -3.45 23.72
N GLU A 16 -4.54 -2.46 24.58
CA GLU A 16 -3.62 -1.36 24.28
C GLU A 16 -2.25 -1.90 23.87
N LYS A 17 -1.95 -3.12 24.34
CA LYS A 17 -0.82 -3.93 23.95
C LYS A 17 -0.79 -4.24 22.45
N SER A 18 -1.91 -4.68 21.87
CA SER A 18 -2.04 -4.96 20.43
C SER A 18 -1.90 -3.71 19.55
N VAL A 19 -2.33 -2.54 20.04
CA VAL A 19 -2.16 -1.26 19.35
C VAL A 19 -0.69 -0.79 19.42
N SER A 20 -0.06 -0.95 20.58
CA SER A 20 1.36 -0.62 20.78
C SER A 20 2.29 -1.53 19.97
N GLU A 21 2.02 -2.83 19.93
CA GLU A 21 2.78 -3.81 19.14
C GLU A 21 2.63 -3.57 17.64
N GLY A 22 1.41 -3.23 17.17
CA GLY A 22 1.16 -2.88 15.77
C GLY A 22 1.91 -1.62 15.33
N ASN A 23 2.04 -0.62 16.21
CA ASN A 23 2.80 0.60 15.92
C ASN A 23 4.32 0.35 15.89
N GLU A 24 4.84 -0.48 16.80
CA GLU A 24 6.26 -0.87 16.78
C GLU A 24 6.62 -1.68 15.52
N GLU A 25 5.72 -2.55 15.06
CA GLU A 25 5.95 -3.35 13.86
C GLU A 25 5.93 -2.49 12.58
N LEU A 26 5.04 -1.50 12.52
CA LEU A 26 5.02 -0.45 11.49
C LEU A 26 6.33 0.36 11.46
N ASP A 27 6.83 0.78 12.62
CA ASP A 27 8.08 1.55 12.72
C ASP A 27 9.32 0.71 12.32
N ARG A 28 9.35 -0.58 12.70
CA ARG A 28 10.38 -1.52 12.25
C ARG A 28 10.29 -1.80 10.76
N MET A 29 9.09 -1.84 10.19
CA MET A 29 8.88 -1.98 8.76
C MET A 29 9.35 -0.73 8.00
N GLU A 30 9.00 0.46 8.48
CA GLU A 30 9.46 1.74 7.92
C GLU A 30 10.99 1.84 7.94
N THR A 31 11.60 1.50 9.08
CA THR A 31 13.07 1.51 9.23
C THR A 31 13.74 0.54 8.27
N ARG A 32 13.19 -0.68 8.11
CA ARG A 32 13.68 -1.65 7.12
C ARG A 32 13.56 -1.13 5.70
N MET A 33 12.42 -0.56 5.32
CA MET A 33 12.25 0.05 4.00
C MET A 33 13.27 1.17 3.77
N ARG A 34 13.45 2.07 4.75
CA ARG A 34 14.39 3.19 4.64
C ARG A 34 15.83 2.72 4.43
N MET A 35 16.24 1.64 5.10
CA MET A 35 17.56 1.05 4.89
C MET A 35 17.71 0.44 3.48
N VAL A 36 16.73 -0.34 3.03
CA VAL A 36 16.73 -0.96 1.69
C VAL A 36 16.78 0.12 0.59
N TYR A 37 15.92 1.14 0.66
CA TYR A 37 15.93 2.25 -0.29
C TYR A 37 17.24 3.04 -0.27
N GLY A 38 17.80 3.28 0.92
CA GLY A 38 19.09 3.96 1.07
C GLY A 38 20.26 3.17 0.47
N GLU A 39 20.21 1.84 0.53
CA GLU A 39 21.22 0.97 -0.06
C GLU A 39 21.08 0.88 -1.59
N ASN A 40 19.85 0.78 -2.11
CA ASN A 40 19.56 0.78 -3.55
C ASN A 40 20.06 2.07 -4.21
N ARG A 41 19.82 3.23 -3.59
CA ARG A 41 20.30 4.54 -4.09
C ARG A 41 21.83 4.62 -4.23
N ARG A 42 22.59 3.82 -3.48
CA ARG A 42 24.07 3.75 -3.60
C ARG A 42 24.52 2.83 -4.73
N ARG A 43 23.71 1.81 -5.08
CA ARG A 43 23.95 0.87 -6.19
C ARG A 43 23.54 1.45 -7.55
N ASP A 44 22.63 2.41 -7.57
CA ASP A 44 22.14 3.11 -8.78
C ASP A 44 23.19 3.98 -9.50
N LYS A 45 24.46 3.98 -9.06
CA LYS A 45 25.56 4.66 -9.75
C LYS A 45 25.74 4.05 -11.15
N GLY A 46 25.18 4.72 -12.16
CA GLY A 46 25.27 4.30 -13.57
C GLY A 46 23.93 4.00 -14.23
N VAL A 47 22.81 4.07 -13.48
CA VAL A 47 21.45 4.08 -14.04
C VAL A 47 21.27 5.39 -14.81
N PRO A 48 20.92 5.34 -16.11
CA PRO A 48 20.57 6.55 -16.83
C PRO A 48 19.31 7.16 -16.24
N ILE A 49 19.35 8.44 -15.88
CA ILE A 49 18.17 9.19 -15.41
C ILE A 49 17.62 10.06 -16.56
N GLU A 50 18.50 10.54 -17.43
CA GLU A 50 18.16 11.40 -18.56
C GLU A 50 18.78 10.87 -19.86
N CYS A 51 18.10 11.15 -20.98
CA CYS A 51 18.58 10.85 -22.31
C CYS A 51 19.39 12.03 -22.89
N GLY A 52 19.91 11.89 -24.12
CA GLY A 52 20.64 12.97 -24.81
C GLY A 52 19.82 14.24 -25.06
N CYS A 53 18.48 14.18 -24.93
CA CYS A 53 17.58 15.33 -25.01
C CYS A 53 17.30 15.99 -23.65
N SER A 54 17.98 15.56 -22.57
CA SER A 54 17.69 15.96 -21.18
C SER A 54 16.27 15.59 -20.70
N ALA A 55 15.59 14.68 -21.41
CA ALA A 55 14.31 14.13 -20.97
C ALA A 55 14.55 12.93 -20.05
N ALA A 56 13.69 12.78 -19.05
CA ALA A 56 13.72 11.62 -18.18
C ALA A 56 13.54 10.33 -18.99
N VAL A 57 14.44 9.36 -18.81
CA VAL A 57 14.33 8.08 -19.52
C VAL A 57 13.15 7.27 -19.00
N VAL A 58 12.53 6.48 -19.88
CA VAL A 58 11.48 5.55 -19.52
C VAL A 58 12.00 4.12 -19.59
N VAL A 59 11.44 3.23 -18.75
CA VAL A 59 11.72 1.80 -18.81
C VAL A 59 10.67 1.14 -19.69
N ALA A 60 11.13 0.42 -20.72
CA ALA A 60 10.29 -0.30 -21.67
C ALA A 60 10.68 -1.78 -21.72
N THR A 61 9.70 -2.62 -22.07
CA THR A 61 9.89 -4.05 -22.27
C THR A 61 10.00 -4.34 -23.77
N SER A 62 11.04 -5.07 -24.17
CA SER A 62 11.22 -5.46 -25.57
C SER A 62 10.14 -6.44 -26.00
N ARG A 63 9.62 -6.23 -27.22
CA ARG A 63 8.69 -7.14 -27.92
C ARG A 63 9.38 -7.94 -29.02
N ASP A 64 10.68 -7.71 -29.25
CA ASP A 64 11.42 -8.39 -30.30
C ASP A 64 11.58 -9.88 -29.95
N PRO A 65 11.43 -10.82 -30.90
CA PRO A 65 11.47 -12.26 -30.61
C PRO A 65 12.75 -12.72 -29.87
N ILE A 66 13.88 -12.06 -30.13
CA ILE A 66 15.20 -12.40 -29.58
C ILE A 66 15.40 -11.85 -28.16
N THR A 67 14.77 -10.71 -27.85
CA THR A 67 14.95 -10.00 -26.57
C THR A 67 13.65 -9.81 -25.81
N SER A 68 12.61 -10.56 -26.19
CA SER A 68 11.26 -10.44 -25.63
C SER A 68 11.28 -10.53 -24.11
N GLY A 69 10.62 -9.59 -23.45
CA GLY A 69 10.58 -9.50 -21.99
C GLY A 69 11.78 -8.79 -21.35
N LYS A 70 12.87 -8.54 -22.07
CA LYS A 70 14.02 -7.79 -21.52
C LYS A 70 13.69 -6.31 -21.36
N LEU A 71 14.11 -5.74 -20.24
CA LEU A 71 13.92 -4.32 -19.93
C LEU A 71 15.04 -3.47 -20.51
N TYR A 72 14.70 -2.28 -21.00
CA TYR A 72 15.65 -1.27 -21.45
C TYR A 72 15.17 0.13 -21.11
N PHE A 73 16.11 1.05 -20.93
CA PHE A 73 15.87 2.48 -20.84
C PHE A 73 15.79 3.05 -22.25
N SER A 74 14.79 3.89 -22.52
CA SER A 74 14.68 4.62 -23.78
C SER A 74 14.29 6.08 -23.58
N CYS A 75 14.57 6.88 -24.61
CA CYS A 75 13.99 8.21 -24.74
C CYS A 75 12.45 8.11 -24.77
N PRO A 76 11.72 9.01 -24.08
CA PRO A 76 10.25 9.03 -24.12
C PRO A 76 9.69 9.62 -25.42
N TYR A 77 10.49 10.36 -26.19
CA TYR A 77 10.04 10.99 -27.42
C TYR A 77 10.02 10.00 -28.58
N GLU A 78 8.96 10.06 -29.40
CA GLU A 78 8.85 9.27 -30.63
C GLU A 78 9.83 9.76 -31.70
N ILE A 79 10.31 8.83 -32.52
CA ILE A 79 11.10 9.14 -33.72
C ILE A 79 10.23 9.98 -34.65
N SER A 80 10.51 11.27 -34.72
CA SER A 80 9.83 12.21 -35.61
C SER A 80 10.86 13.02 -36.40
N ASP A 81 10.56 13.27 -37.68
CA ASP A 81 11.45 13.94 -38.64
C ASP A 81 11.58 15.48 -38.42
N GLY A 82 11.22 15.98 -37.24
CA GLY A 82 11.21 17.41 -36.90
C GLY A 82 12.27 17.81 -35.86
N PRO A 83 12.58 19.12 -35.70
CA PRO A 83 13.52 19.61 -34.70
C PRO A 83 12.86 19.55 -33.30
N GLY A 84 12.97 18.37 -32.69
CA GLY A 84 12.46 18.00 -31.35
C GLY A 84 12.73 16.51 -31.12
N ARG A 85 13.90 16.07 -31.61
CA ARG A 85 14.18 14.70 -32.04
C ARG A 85 14.28 13.76 -30.85
N ASP A 86 13.72 12.57 -31.00
CA ASP A 86 14.24 11.40 -30.31
C ASP A 86 15.78 11.38 -30.45
N CYS A 87 16.50 11.25 -29.33
CA CYS A 87 17.96 11.12 -29.36
C CYS A 87 18.42 9.69 -29.69
N GLY A 88 17.49 8.77 -29.94
CA GLY A 88 17.80 7.36 -30.17
C GLY A 88 18.40 6.69 -28.95
N PHE A 89 18.27 7.31 -27.76
CA PHE A 89 18.81 6.76 -26.53
C PHE A 89 18.12 5.43 -26.23
N LYS A 90 18.91 4.35 -26.23
CA LYS A 90 18.48 3.02 -25.84
C LYS A 90 19.60 2.34 -25.10
N ARG A 91 19.34 1.90 -23.86
CA ARG A 91 20.31 1.15 -23.06
C ARG A 91 19.61 -0.01 -22.36
N TRP A 92 20.11 -1.23 -22.56
CA TRP A 92 19.59 -2.39 -21.85
C TRP A 92 19.75 -2.21 -20.34
N CYS A 93 18.70 -2.58 -19.61
CA CYS A 93 18.75 -2.60 -18.16
C CYS A 93 19.77 -3.68 -17.73
N ALA A 94 20.67 -3.33 -16.81
CA ALA A 94 21.63 -4.30 -16.30
C ALA A 94 20.88 -5.38 -15.52
N VAL A 95 21.34 -6.63 -15.58
CA VAL A 95 20.69 -7.79 -14.92
C VAL A 95 20.32 -7.51 -13.45
N PRO A 96 21.20 -6.91 -12.61
CA PRO A 96 20.84 -6.62 -11.22
C PRO A 96 19.66 -5.66 -11.05
N LEU A 97 19.50 -4.70 -11.97
CA LEU A 97 18.38 -3.76 -11.95
C LEU A 97 17.08 -4.45 -12.42
N CYS A 98 17.18 -5.38 -13.38
CA CYS A 98 16.03 -6.19 -13.77
C CYS A 98 15.50 -7.03 -12.59
N ASP A 99 16.40 -7.68 -11.84
CA ASP A 99 16.04 -8.49 -10.68
C ASP A 99 15.39 -7.63 -9.58
N GLU A 100 15.91 -6.42 -9.35
CA GLU A 100 15.31 -5.45 -8.42
C GLU A 100 13.92 -4.97 -8.90
N PHE A 101 13.74 -4.73 -10.20
CA PHE A 101 12.44 -4.38 -10.79
C PHE A 101 11.42 -5.49 -10.62
N ASP A 102 11.81 -6.74 -10.88
CA ASP A 102 10.93 -7.89 -10.73
C ASP A 102 10.56 -8.12 -9.26
N LYS A 103 11.51 -8.01 -8.34
CA LYS A 103 11.25 -8.10 -6.90
C LYS A 103 10.28 -7.01 -6.41
N ILE A 104 10.50 -5.75 -6.79
CA ILE A 104 9.61 -4.63 -6.44
C ILE A 104 8.20 -4.86 -7.03
N LYS A 105 8.12 -5.44 -8.23
CA LYS A 105 6.84 -5.75 -8.88
C LYS A 105 6.09 -6.86 -8.14
N GLU A 106 6.79 -7.88 -7.66
CA GLU A 106 6.23 -8.93 -6.80
C GLU A 106 5.74 -8.35 -5.47
N GLU A 107 6.60 -7.63 -4.74
CA GLU A 107 6.24 -6.97 -3.47
C GLU A 107 5.02 -6.04 -3.64
N LYS A 108 4.97 -5.28 -4.75
CA LYS A 108 3.81 -4.43 -5.08
C LYS A 108 2.52 -5.25 -5.27
N ASN A 109 2.61 -6.40 -5.91
CA ASN A 109 1.44 -7.23 -6.16
C ASN A 109 0.94 -7.89 -4.88
N GLU A 110 1.85 -8.33 -4.00
CA GLU A 110 1.52 -8.85 -2.67
C GLU A 110 0.82 -7.77 -1.82
N MET A 111 1.42 -6.57 -1.72
CA MET A 111 0.82 -5.45 -0.99
C MET A 111 -0.57 -5.08 -1.51
N LYS A 112 -0.83 -5.20 -2.82
CA LYS A 112 -2.16 -4.99 -3.39
C LYS A 112 -3.16 -6.05 -2.93
N GLN A 113 -2.76 -7.30 -2.81
CA GLN A 113 -3.62 -8.36 -2.31
C GLN A 113 -3.96 -8.14 -0.84
N ASP A 114 -2.95 -7.77 -0.03
CA ASP A 114 -3.14 -7.44 1.38
C ASP A 114 -4.10 -6.26 1.56
N LEU A 115 -3.96 -5.21 0.75
CA LEU A 115 -4.86 -4.06 0.77
C LEU A 115 -6.31 -4.44 0.45
N VAL A 116 -6.51 -5.35 -0.52
CA VAL A 116 -7.86 -5.86 -0.83
C VAL A 116 -8.43 -6.68 0.33
N ALA A 117 -7.61 -7.52 0.96
CA ALA A 117 -8.03 -8.32 2.12
C ALA A 117 -8.38 -7.42 3.33
N ALA A 118 -7.54 -6.44 3.63
CA ALA A 118 -7.76 -5.47 4.70
C ALA A 118 -9.04 -4.66 4.46
N LYS A 119 -9.27 -4.20 3.22
CA LYS A 119 -10.50 -3.49 2.86
C LYS A 119 -11.74 -4.33 3.14
N LYS A 120 -11.75 -5.60 2.72
CA LYS A 120 -12.86 -6.53 2.98
C LYS A 120 -13.09 -6.74 4.49
N HIS A 121 -12.02 -6.81 5.27
CA HIS A 121 -12.12 -6.94 6.73
C HIS A 121 -12.77 -5.69 7.36
N VAL A 122 -12.36 -4.49 6.95
CA VAL A 122 -12.93 -3.21 7.41
C VAL A 122 -14.42 -3.12 7.04
N GLU A 123 -14.79 -3.50 5.81
CA GLU A 123 -16.20 -3.54 5.38
C GLU A 123 -17.03 -4.49 6.28
N GLY A 124 -16.51 -5.68 6.58
CA GLY A 124 -17.17 -6.62 7.49
C GLY A 124 -17.28 -6.11 8.95
N GLN A 125 -16.30 -5.33 9.42
CA GLN A 125 -16.40 -4.67 10.72
C GLN A 125 -17.45 -3.56 10.71
N ALA A 126 -17.55 -2.77 9.64
CA ALA A 126 -18.54 -1.72 9.49
C ALA A 126 -19.97 -2.28 9.53
N GLU A 127 -20.23 -3.41 8.87
CA GLU A 127 -21.53 -4.11 8.94
C GLU A 127 -21.88 -4.56 10.36
N LYS A 128 -20.90 -5.09 11.11
CA LYS A 128 -21.11 -5.49 12.51
C LYS A 128 -21.45 -4.29 13.39
N ILE A 129 -20.74 -3.17 13.23
CA ILE A 129 -21.00 -1.93 13.96
C ILE A 129 -22.42 -1.45 13.69
N PHE A 130 -22.82 -1.38 12.42
CA PHE A 130 -24.17 -0.99 12.02
C PHE A 130 -25.27 -1.86 12.67
N LEU A 131 -25.06 -3.18 12.73
CA LEU A 131 -26.01 -4.09 13.40
C LEU A 131 -26.08 -3.86 14.90
N MET A 132 -24.95 -3.54 15.55
CA MET A 132 -24.92 -3.22 16.98
C MET A 132 -25.62 -1.89 17.26
N GLU A 133 -25.42 -0.86 16.43
CA GLU A 133 -26.12 0.43 16.54
C GLU A 133 -27.64 0.26 16.45
N LYS A 134 -28.13 -0.54 15.50
CA LYS A 134 -29.58 -0.86 15.40
C LYS A 134 -30.12 -1.58 16.63
N LYS A 135 -29.37 -2.54 17.18
CA LYS A 135 -29.76 -3.25 18.40
C LYS A 135 -29.81 -2.29 19.58
N PHE A 136 -28.82 -1.40 19.69
CA PHE A 136 -28.75 -0.39 20.74
C PHE A 136 -29.94 0.57 20.67
N GLU A 137 -30.26 1.12 19.50
CA GLU A 137 -31.42 2.00 19.29
C GLU A 137 -32.75 1.31 19.68
N THR A 138 -32.87 0.01 19.36
CA THR A 138 -34.04 -0.79 19.75
C THR A 138 -34.14 -0.96 21.27
N LEU A 139 -33.00 -1.15 21.96
CA LEU A 139 -32.95 -1.27 23.41
C LEU A 139 -33.24 0.06 24.10
N GLU A 140 -32.72 1.18 23.59
CA GLU A 140 -33.04 2.52 24.09
C GLU A 140 -34.55 2.79 24.05
N LYS A 141 -35.20 2.54 22.90
CA LYS A 141 -36.66 2.72 22.75
C LYS A 141 -37.44 1.87 23.75
N LYS A 142 -37.02 0.62 23.99
CA LYS A 142 -37.65 -0.25 25.00
C LYS A 142 -37.45 0.30 26.41
N TYR A 143 -36.24 0.73 26.75
CA TYR A 143 -35.93 1.31 28.06
C TYR A 143 -36.77 2.57 28.35
N GLU A 144 -36.82 3.50 27.39
CA GLU A 144 -37.66 4.70 27.49
C GLU A 144 -39.14 4.37 27.67
N SER A 145 -39.64 3.35 26.97
CA SER A 145 -41.04 2.93 27.10
C SER A 145 -41.37 2.39 28.49
N MET A 146 -40.46 1.65 29.14
CA MET A 146 -40.66 1.12 30.48
C MET A 146 -40.59 2.23 31.55
N ASN A 147 -39.67 3.18 31.40
CA ASN A 147 -39.53 4.32 32.33
C ASN A 147 -40.71 5.29 32.30
N LYS A 148 -41.56 5.28 31.27
CA LYS A 148 -42.80 6.07 31.24
C LYS A 148 -43.91 5.54 32.15
N TYR A 149 -43.76 4.33 32.69
CA TYR A 149 -44.74 3.67 33.57
C TYR A 149 -44.22 3.47 35.00
N SER A 150 -43.09 4.08 35.37
CA SER A 150 -42.56 4.16 36.74
C SER A 150 -42.67 5.59 37.26
#